data_AF-A0A4S4DEB8-F1
#
_entry.id   AF-A0A4S4DEB8-F1
#
_cell.length_a   1.000
_cell.length_b   1.000
_cell.length_c   1.000
_cell.angle_alpha   90.00
_cell.angle_beta   90.00
_cell.angle_gamma   90.00
#
_symmetry.space_group_name_H-M   'P 1'
#
loop_
_entity.id
_entity.type
_entity.pdbx_description
1 polymer ?
#
loop_
_entity_poly.entity_id
_entity_poly.type
_entity_poly.pdbx_seq_one_letter_code
_entity_poly.pdbx_strand_id
1 'polypeptide(L)'
;MDNLFLNTQTLFQNLQRSPQRCATTTPLSLSLSLSTMKASNIPHHRPHFLHGGAAATFTLLPKPHLRPPAAAAFFPIRMSLRDDAPSLAVVGVTGAVGQEFLSVLSDRSFPYRSIKMLASKRSAGKHLTFEGNDYVVEELTPESFNGVDIALFSAGGSISKKFGPIAVDCGSIVVDNSSAFRMDENVPLVIPEVNPEAMAHIKLGNGKGALIANPNCSTIICLMAATPLHRHAKVLRMVVSTYQAASGAGAAAMEELEQQTREYAFNLFSHNAPILSNGYNEEEMKLVKETRKIWNDMNVKVTATCIRVPVMRAHAESVNLQFENPLDEGLSYHNKGKAHCALTSLELHCVGSQKFYMSIFTVVTFYSDQITREVSLQKREMFLWYSMQDAKLAPLDTARDILKNAPGVVVIDDRAANRFPTPLEVSNKDDVAVGRIRRDVSQDVNYGVDIFVCGDQIRKGAALNAVQIAEMLL
;
A
#
# COMPACT_ATOMS: atom_id res chain seq x y z
N MET A 1 -28.18 16.13 36.75
CA MET A 1 -29.33 15.37 36.18
C MET A 1 -28.93 14.90 34.79
N ASP A 2 -27.84 14.18 34.61
CA ASP A 2 -27.44 12.86 35.14
C ASP A 2 -27.81 11.73 34.17
N ASN A 3 -26.78 11.33 33.42
CA ASN A 3 -26.37 9.98 33.08
C ASN A 3 -27.42 9.01 32.49
N LEU A 4 -27.20 8.65 31.22
CA LEU A 4 -27.22 7.26 30.74
C LEU A 4 -26.58 7.16 29.34
N PHE A 5 -25.26 7.28 29.29
CA PHE A 5 -24.43 6.68 28.24
C PHE A 5 -23.49 5.71 28.96
N LEU A 6 -23.74 4.41 28.86
CA LEU A 6 -22.84 3.38 29.36
C LEU A 6 -22.48 2.39 28.26
N ASN A 7 -21.20 2.47 27.87
CA ASN A 7 -20.26 1.38 27.61
C ASN A 7 -20.79 0.06 27.03
N THR A 8 -20.47 -0.16 25.75
CA THR A 8 -20.48 -1.46 25.06
C THR A 8 -19.23 -2.32 25.34
N GLN A 9 -18.57 -2.12 26.48
CA GLN A 9 -17.36 -2.89 26.88
C GLN A 9 -17.63 -4.05 27.84
N THR A 10 -18.90 -4.38 28.16
CA THR A 10 -19.23 -5.33 29.24
C THR A 10 -20.17 -6.47 28.84
N LEU A 11 -20.24 -6.85 27.57
CA LEU A 11 -21.16 -7.92 27.12
C LEU A 11 -20.52 -9.27 26.80
N PHE A 12 -19.20 -9.43 26.95
CA PHE A 12 -18.51 -10.69 26.67
C PHE A 12 -17.90 -11.43 27.87
N GLN A 13 -18.02 -10.90 29.10
CA GLN A 13 -17.45 -11.54 30.30
C GLN A 13 -18.44 -12.31 31.19
N ASN A 14 -19.75 -12.35 30.88
CA ASN A 14 -20.74 -13.00 31.75
C ASN A 14 -21.23 -14.38 31.30
N LEU A 15 -20.61 -14.97 30.26
CA LEU A 15 -20.94 -16.33 29.79
C LEU A 15 -19.87 -17.35 30.21
N GLN A 16 -19.52 -17.41 31.49
CA GLN A 16 -18.86 -18.57 32.11
C GLN A 16 -18.69 -18.35 33.63
N ARG A 17 -19.66 -18.81 34.44
CA ARG A 17 -19.43 -19.27 35.83
C ARG A 17 -20.68 -19.95 36.42
N SER A 18 -20.59 -21.27 36.44
CA SER A 18 -21.07 -22.25 37.44
C SER A 18 -22.57 -22.50 37.71
N PRO A 19 -22.94 -23.77 38.01
CA PRO A 19 -24.31 -24.26 38.15
C PRO A 19 -24.76 -24.33 39.61
N GLN A 20 -26.06 -24.11 39.92
CA GLN A 20 -26.77 -24.85 40.98
C GLN A 20 -28.29 -24.57 41.02
N ARG A 21 -28.99 -25.66 41.32
CA ARG A 21 -30.43 -25.95 41.46
C ARG A 21 -31.23 -24.94 42.32
N CYS A 22 -32.51 -24.68 41.99
CA CYS A 22 -33.67 -25.37 42.61
C CYS A 22 -35.05 -24.83 42.13
N ALA A 23 -35.92 -25.78 41.79
CA ALA A 23 -37.38 -25.88 42.05
C ALA A 23 -38.40 -24.80 41.63
N THR A 24 -39.37 -25.29 40.83
CA THR A 24 -40.84 -25.10 40.89
C THR A 24 -41.46 -23.76 40.46
N THR A 25 -42.01 -23.71 39.24
CA THR A 25 -43.48 -23.64 38.97
C THR A 25 -43.77 -23.58 37.45
N THR A 26 -44.64 -24.47 36.98
CA THR A 26 -45.30 -24.51 35.65
C THR A 26 -46.73 -23.93 35.77
N PRO A 27 -47.54 -23.75 34.69
CA PRO A 27 -47.23 -23.60 33.25
C PRO A 27 -48.06 -22.46 32.56
N LEU A 28 -47.77 -22.14 31.30
CA LEU A 28 -48.83 -21.93 30.30
C LEU A 28 -48.29 -22.17 28.88
N SER A 29 -49.02 -23.03 28.18
CA SER A 29 -48.70 -23.68 26.92
C SER A 29 -49.07 -22.83 25.71
N LEU A 30 -48.25 -22.86 24.67
CA LEU A 30 -48.71 -22.83 23.28
C LEU A 30 -47.73 -23.64 22.42
N SER A 31 -48.23 -24.77 21.95
CA SER A 31 -47.58 -25.75 21.07
C SER A 31 -47.64 -25.31 19.61
N LEU A 32 -46.58 -25.62 18.84
CA LEU A 32 -46.71 -26.18 17.49
C LEU A 32 -45.38 -26.80 17.01
N SER A 33 -45.33 -28.13 17.12
CA SER A 33 -44.81 -29.13 16.17
C SER A 33 -43.58 -28.80 15.29
N LEU A 34 -42.48 -29.53 15.52
CA LEU A 34 -41.71 -30.11 14.41
C LEU A 34 -41.20 -31.52 14.75
N SER A 35 -41.52 -32.41 13.83
CA SER A 35 -41.37 -33.87 13.87
C SER A 35 -39.91 -34.31 13.83
N THR A 36 -39.61 -35.36 14.57
CA THR A 36 -38.36 -36.12 14.56
C THR A 36 -38.21 -36.91 13.26
N MET A 37 -37.02 -36.86 12.66
CA MET A 37 -36.54 -37.92 11.75
C MET A 37 -35.15 -38.37 12.15
N LYS A 38 -35.05 -39.70 12.30
CA LYS A 38 -33.90 -40.48 12.72
C LYS A 38 -32.81 -40.52 11.65
N ALA A 39 -31.58 -40.59 12.13
CA ALA A 39 -30.38 -40.88 11.37
C ALA A 39 -30.46 -42.24 10.66
N SER A 40 -30.06 -42.27 9.39
CA SER A 40 -29.66 -43.49 8.69
C SER A 40 -28.53 -43.20 7.69
N ASN A 41 -27.45 -43.98 7.84
CA ASN A 41 -26.43 -44.40 6.87
C ASN A 41 -26.03 -43.49 5.70
N ILE A 42 -24.79 -42.97 5.74
CA ILE A 42 -24.01 -42.59 4.55
C ILE A 42 -22.55 -43.09 4.73
N PRO A 43 -21.92 -43.69 3.72
CA PRO A 43 -20.74 -44.54 3.89
C PRO A 43 -19.40 -43.79 3.84
N HIS A 44 -18.41 -44.36 4.52
CA HIS A 44 -17.01 -43.94 4.52
C HIS A 44 -16.35 -44.14 3.14
N HIS A 45 -15.87 -43.06 2.52
CA HIS A 45 -14.86 -43.13 1.45
C HIS A 45 -13.47 -42.83 2.01
N ARG A 46 -12.60 -43.84 1.97
CA ARG A 46 -11.14 -43.74 2.22
C ARG A 46 -10.47 -43.03 1.03
N PRO A 47 -9.43 -42.21 1.24
CA PRO A 47 -8.52 -41.87 0.16
C PRO A 47 -7.56 -43.05 -0.09
N HIS A 48 -7.44 -43.43 -1.36
CA HIS A 48 -6.52 -44.44 -1.85
C HIS A 48 -5.06 -43.99 -1.66
N PHE A 49 -4.32 -44.69 -0.82
CA PHE A 49 -2.85 -44.70 -0.83
C PHE A 49 -2.38 -45.60 -1.98
N LEU A 50 -1.69 -45.02 -2.96
CA LEU A 50 -0.93 -45.77 -3.95
C LEU A 50 0.36 -46.30 -3.31
N HIS A 51 0.45 -47.63 -3.19
CA HIS A 51 1.70 -48.35 -2.95
C HIS A 51 2.48 -48.42 -4.27
N GLY A 52 3.68 -47.83 -4.28
CA GLY A 52 4.72 -48.07 -5.28
C GLY A 52 6.04 -48.34 -4.57
N GLY A 53 6.46 -49.60 -4.53
CA GLY A 53 7.70 -50.05 -3.93
C GLY A 53 8.90 -49.88 -4.87
N ALA A 54 9.96 -49.29 -4.30
CA ALA A 54 11.40 -49.52 -4.49
C ALA A 54 12.05 -49.46 -5.89
N ALA A 55 12.94 -48.49 -6.06
CA ALA A 55 14.35 -48.71 -6.41
C ALA A 55 15.18 -47.50 -5.97
N ALA A 56 15.94 -47.64 -4.87
CA ALA A 56 16.89 -46.62 -4.43
C ALA A 56 18.22 -46.85 -5.13
N THR A 57 18.54 -46.01 -6.12
CA THR A 57 19.88 -45.92 -6.71
C THR A 57 20.70 -44.95 -5.85
N PHE A 58 21.75 -45.46 -5.20
CA PHE A 58 22.66 -44.69 -4.37
C PHE A 58 23.55 -43.81 -5.26
N THR A 59 23.20 -42.53 -5.44
CA THR A 59 24.10 -41.53 -6.01
C THR A 59 24.95 -40.93 -4.89
N LEU A 60 26.27 -41.09 -4.99
CA LEU A 60 27.26 -40.47 -4.12
C LEU A 60 27.13 -38.94 -4.19
N LEU A 61 26.68 -38.32 -3.10
CA LEU A 61 26.73 -36.87 -2.92
C LEU A 61 28.21 -36.41 -2.84
N PRO A 62 28.61 -35.34 -3.55
CA PRO A 62 29.96 -34.81 -3.44
C PRO A 62 30.15 -34.16 -2.06
N LYS A 63 31.35 -34.35 -1.48
CA LYS A 63 31.75 -33.82 -0.17
C LYS A 63 31.55 -32.29 -0.10
N PRO A 64 31.14 -31.74 1.05
CA PRO A 64 31.02 -30.30 1.22
C PRO A 64 32.40 -29.66 1.14
N HIS A 65 32.60 -28.78 0.16
CA HIS A 65 33.73 -27.86 0.15
C HIS A 65 33.60 -26.91 1.35
N LEU A 66 34.50 -27.04 2.32
CA LEU A 66 34.69 -26.06 3.38
C LEU A 66 35.02 -24.71 2.74
N ARG A 67 34.10 -23.75 2.84
CA ARG A 67 34.39 -22.35 2.50
C ARG A 67 35.50 -21.85 3.43
N PRO A 68 36.49 -21.10 2.93
CA PRO A 68 37.43 -20.42 3.81
C PRO A 68 36.65 -19.46 4.73
N PRO A 69 37.13 -19.23 5.96
CA PRO A 69 36.47 -18.33 6.89
C PRO A 69 36.29 -16.97 6.19
N ALA A 70 35.05 -16.47 6.23
CA ALA A 70 34.74 -15.15 5.71
C ALA A 70 35.75 -14.16 6.28
N ALA A 71 36.46 -13.46 5.38
CA ALA A 71 37.25 -12.30 5.75
C ALA A 71 36.38 -11.44 6.66
N ALA A 72 36.94 -11.02 7.81
CA ALA A 72 36.26 -10.20 8.80
C ALA A 72 35.45 -9.14 8.06
N ALA A 73 34.12 -9.22 8.19
CA ALA A 73 33.24 -8.22 7.63
C ALA A 73 33.70 -6.89 8.22
N PHE A 74 34.21 -6.01 7.36
CA PHE A 74 34.33 -4.61 7.70
C PHE A 74 32.92 -4.15 8.05
N PHE A 75 32.61 -4.08 9.34
CA PHE A 75 31.49 -3.28 9.80
C PHE A 75 31.93 -1.84 9.56
N PRO A 76 31.37 -1.11 8.57
CA PRO A 76 31.59 0.32 8.53
C PRO A 76 31.16 0.84 9.89
N ILE A 77 32.06 1.53 10.59
CA ILE A 77 31.69 2.23 11.83
C ILE A 77 30.63 3.24 11.40
N ARG A 78 29.35 2.95 11.71
CA ARG A 78 28.24 3.86 11.45
C ARG A 78 28.42 5.03 12.41
N MET A 79 29.04 6.11 11.95
CA MET A 79 29.21 7.33 12.74
C MET A 79 28.07 8.30 12.45
N SER A 80 26.86 7.90 12.88
CA SER A 80 25.68 8.77 12.91
C SER A 80 25.87 9.88 13.96
N LEU A 81 26.50 9.57 15.10
CA LEU A 81 26.82 10.53 16.14
C LEU A 81 27.96 11.48 15.70
N ARG A 82 27.67 12.79 15.60
CA ARG A 82 28.65 13.83 15.20
C ARG A 82 28.35 15.15 15.92
N ASP A 83 29.38 15.88 16.33
CA ASP A 83 29.21 17.14 17.07
C ASP A 83 28.61 18.28 16.23
N ASP A 84 28.81 18.25 14.91
CA ASP A 84 28.32 19.25 13.95
C ASP A 84 26.90 18.94 13.41
N ALA A 85 26.30 17.84 13.84
CA ALA A 85 24.99 17.38 13.40
C ALA A 85 23.83 17.97 14.23
N PRO A 86 22.57 17.89 13.75
CA PRO A 86 21.42 18.38 14.51
C PRO A 86 21.18 17.62 15.82
N SER A 87 20.58 18.31 16.78
CA SER A 87 19.95 17.71 17.96
C SER A 87 18.53 17.27 17.62
N LEU A 88 18.22 16.02 17.95
CA LEU A 88 16.95 15.37 17.64
C LEU A 88 16.07 15.22 18.87
N ALA A 89 14.76 15.15 18.64
CA ALA A 89 13.80 14.61 19.59
C ALA A 89 12.85 13.63 18.91
N VAL A 90 12.60 12.49 19.55
CA VAL A 90 11.59 11.51 19.11
C VAL A 90 10.44 11.51 20.08
N VAL A 91 9.31 12.09 19.69
CA VAL A 91 8.10 12.20 20.51
C VAL A 91 7.18 11.02 20.27
N GLY A 92 6.85 10.28 21.33
CA GLY A 92 6.14 9.01 21.23
C GLY A 92 7.07 7.82 20.98
N VAL A 93 8.32 7.91 21.42
CA VAL A 93 9.39 6.92 21.15
C VAL A 93 8.99 5.48 21.53
N THR A 94 8.17 5.27 22.56
CA THR A 94 7.75 3.93 22.99
C THR A 94 6.61 3.31 22.16
N GLY A 95 6.05 4.04 21.19
CA GLY A 95 5.03 3.52 20.27
C GLY A 95 5.64 2.79 19.08
N ALA A 96 4.82 2.07 18.31
CA ALA A 96 5.27 1.29 17.16
C ALA A 96 6.05 2.14 16.12
N VAL A 97 5.50 3.29 15.72
CA VAL A 97 6.17 4.23 14.80
C VAL A 97 7.38 4.90 15.46
N GLY A 98 7.33 5.18 16.77
CA GLY A 98 8.45 5.77 17.51
C GLY A 98 9.68 4.86 17.52
N GLN A 99 9.47 3.56 17.70
CA GLN A 99 10.53 2.55 17.57
C GLN A 99 11.02 2.43 16.12
N GLU A 100 10.12 2.53 15.13
CA GLU A 100 10.52 2.54 13.74
C GLU A 100 11.33 3.79 13.35
N PHE A 101 11.07 4.97 13.94
CA PHE A 101 11.95 6.13 13.75
C PHE A 101 13.39 5.81 14.15
N LEU A 102 13.60 5.19 15.31
CA LEU A 102 14.94 4.78 15.74
C LEU A 102 15.56 3.78 14.75
N SER A 103 14.79 2.77 14.34
CA SER A 103 15.24 1.78 13.33
C SER A 103 15.71 2.46 12.05
N VAL A 104 14.89 3.35 11.48
CA VAL A 104 15.18 4.05 10.23
C VAL A 104 16.35 5.02 10.37
N LEU A 105 16.42 5.79 11.46
CA LEU A 105 17.56 6.69 11.72
C LEU A 105 18.88 5.92 11.71
N SER A 106 18.91 4.73 12.34
CA SER A 106 20.09 3.85 12.34
C SER A 106 20.38 3.24 10.96
N ASP A 107 19.35 2.71 10.29
CA ASP A 107 19.48 2.10 8.95
C ASP A 107 20.06 3.08 7.93
N ARG A 108 19.66 4.36 8.05
CA ARG A 108 20.08 5.43 7.14
C ARG A 108 21.32 6.17 7.62
N SER A 109 21.88 5.80 8.78
CA SER A 109 23.01 6.48 9.40
C SER A 109 22.80 7.99 9.49
N PHE A 110 21.57 8.40 9.88
CA PHE A 110 21.16 9.79 9.94
C PHE A 110 22.05 10.54 10.93
N PRO A 111 22.68 11.66 10.55
CA PRO A 111 23.61 12.34 11.44
C PRO A 111 22.89 13.07 12.57
N TYR A 112 23.34 12.90 13.82
CA TYR A 112 22.82 13.62 14.99
C TYR A 112 23.91 13.89 16.04
N ARG A 113 23.79 14.99 16.81
CA ARG A 113 24.70 15.26 17.96
C ARG A 113 24.14 14.77 19.29
N SER A 114 22.82 14.77 19.41
CA SER A 114 22.08 14.34 20.59
C SER A 114 20.68 13.92 20.20
N ILE A 115 20.06 13.02 20.96
CA ILE A 115 18.69 12.58 20.73
C ILE A 115 17.95 12.51 22.06
N LYS A 116 16.82 13.23 22.16
CA LYS A 116 15.89 13.14 23.28
C LYS A 116 14.82 12.10 22.99
N MET A 117 14.64 11.16 23.90
CA MET A 117 13.64 10.09 23.79
C MET A 117 12.41 10.44 24.62
N LEU A 118 11.38 10.98 23.97
CA LEU A 118 10.24 11.60 24.67
C LEU A 118 9.00 10.71 24.60
N ALA A 119 8.33 10.53 25.73
CA ALA A 119 7.06 9.81 25.81
C ALA A 119 6.12 10.38 26.88
N SER A 120 4.93 9.78 27.02
CA SER A 120 4.02 10.09 28.12
C SER A 120 4.64 9.79 29.50
N LYS A 121 4.18 10.47 30.55
CA LYS A 121 4.59 10.24 31.95
C LYS A 121 4.66 8.76 32.36
N ARG A 122 3.69 7.94 31.95
CA ARG A 122 3.65 6.48 32.23
C ARG A 122 4.84 5.68 31.65
N SER A 123 5.52 6.23 30.66
CA SER A 123 6.64 5.61 29.96
C SER A 123 7.99 6.22 30.36
N ALA A 124 7.99 7.33 31.10
CA ALA A 124 9.21 7.98 31.56
C ALA A 124 9.97 7.05 32.52
N GLY A 125 11.30 7.10 32.45
CA GLY A 125 12.20 6.24 33.25
C GLY A 125 12.47 4.86 32.63
N LYS A 126 11.84 4.50 31.50
CA LYS A 126 12.23 3.31 30.74
C LYS A 126 13.59 3.51 30.10
N HIS A 127 14.36 2.44 29.97
CA HIS A 127 15.64 2.45 29.27
C HIS A 127 15.46 1.92 27.85
N LEU A 128 16.09 2.59 26.88
CA LEU A 128 16.18 2.17 25.49
C LEU A 128 17.63 2.24 25.04
N THR A 129 18.09 1.21 24.34
CA THR A 129 19.41 1.21 23.72
C THR A 129 19.26 1.62 22.25
N PHE A 130 20.05 2.59 21.81
CA PHE A 130 20.08 3.06 20.43
C PHE A 130 21.53 3.30 20.00
N GLU A 131 21.93 2.67 18.88
CA GLU A 131 23.31 2.69 18.36
C GLU A 131 24.39 2.42 19.42
N GLY A 132 24.12 1.47 20.34
CA GLY A 132 25.06 1.08 21.39
C GLY A 132 25.11 2.00 22.61
N ASN A 133 24.32 3.08 22.62
CA ASN A 133 24.19 4.00 23.75
C ASN A 133 22.87 3.77 24.49
N ASP A 134 22.89 3.90 25.82
CA ASP A 134 21.70 3.79 26.65
C ASP A 134 21.07 5.15 26.90
N TYR A 135 19.77 5.23 26.68
CA TYR A 135 18.96 6.42 26.85
C TYR A 135 17.84 6.16 27.85
N VAL A 136 17.54 7.16 28.67
CA VAL A 136 16.37 7.16 29.55
C VAL A 136 15.26 7.89 28.83
N VAL A 137 14.09 7.26 28.73
CA VAL A 137 12.89 7.90 28.20
C VAL A 137 12.44 9.00 29.16
N GLU A 138 12.35 10.23 28.65
CA GLU A 138 11.92 11.41 29.40
C GLU A 138 10.40 11.64 29.21
N GLU A 139 9.77 12.28 30.20
CA GLU A 139 8.41 12.78 30.05
C GLU A 139 8.39 13.95 29.05
N LEU A 140 7.43 13.94 28.13
CA LEU A 140 7.18 15.05 27.22
C LEU A 140 6.61 16.25 27.99
N THR A 141 7.40 17.31 28.09
CA THR A 141 7.02 18.60 28.69
C THR A 141 7.28 19.75 27.72
N PRO A 142 6.77 20.98 27.98
CA PRO A 142 7.06 22.13 27.13
C PRO A 142 8.56 22.43 26.98
N GLU A 143 9.35 22.18 28.02
CA GLU A 143 10.79 22.43 28.06
C GLU A 143 11.61 21.38 27.32
N SER A 144 10.99 20.26 26.91
CA SER A 144 11.67 19.16 26.21
C SER A 144 12.33 19.62 24.91
N PHE A 145 11.86 20.70 24.28
CA PHE A 145 12.34 21.18 22.98
C PHE A 145 13.49 22.20 23.07
N ASN A 146 13.92 22.57 24.28
CA ASN A 146 15.09 23.43 24.45
C ASN A 146 16.35 22.76 23.84
N GLY A 147 16.97 23.43 22.88
CA GLY A 147 18.16 22.96 22.16
C GLY A 147 17.92 21.80 21.19
N VAL A 148 16.68 21.57 20.78
CA VAL A 148 16.31 20.57 19.77
C VAL A 148 16.16 21.27 18.41
N ASP A 149 16.86 20.78 17.40
CA ASP A 149 16.78 21.36 16.05
C ASP A 149 15.70 20.66 15.20
N ILE A 150 15.57 19.35 15.31
CA ILE A 150 14.58 18.55 14.58
C ILE A 150 13.79 17.68 15.55
N ALA A 151 12.46 17.69 15.46
CA ALA A 151 11.61 16.85 16.30
C ALA A 151 10.67 15.98 15.46
N LEU A 152 10.78 14.66 15.60
CA LEU A 152 9.95 13.66 14.94
C LEU A 152 8.79 13.29 15.86
N PHE A 153 7.56 13.62 15.46
CA PHE A 153 6.37 13.43 16.29
C PHE A 153 5.56 12.22 15.85
N SER A 154 5.30 11.30 16.78
CA SER A 154 4.33 10.20 16.61
C SER A 154 3.64 9.83 17.93
N ALA A 155 2.97 10.81 18.55
CA ALA A 155 2.25 10.64 19.82
C ALA A 155 0.74 10.91 19.72
N GLY A 156 0.20 11.03 18.51
CA GLY A 156 -1.22 11.27 18.24
C GLY A 156 -1.61 12.75 18.17
N GLY A 157 -2.74 13.03 17.52
CA GLY A 157 -3.09 14.39 17.11
C GLY A 157 -3.35 15.38 18.25
N SER A 158 -3.84 14.94 19.41
CA SER A 158 -4.03 15.82 20.57
C SER A 158 -2.69 16.28 21.15
N ILE A 159 -1.70 15.39 21.21
CA ILE A 159 -0.34 15.71 21.65
C ILE A 159 0.33 16.63 20.63
N SER A 160 0.23 16.34 19.33
CA SER A 160 0.79 17.19 18.28
C SER A 160 0.19 18.61 18.30
N LYS A 161 -1.14 18.75 18.50
CA LYS A 161 -1.78 20.07 18.65
C LYS A 161 -1.26 20.87 19.83
N LYS A 162 -0.92 20.21 20.93
CA LYS A 162 -0.40 20.86 22.13
C LYS A 162 1.09 21.23 22.00
N PHE A 163 1.92 20.27 21.59
CA PHE A 163 3.37 20.39 21.69
C PHE A 163 4.04 20.79 20.37
N GLY A 164 3.39 20.61 19.22
CA GLY A 164 3.92 21.02 17.91
C GLY A 164 4.22 22.51 17.87
N PRO A 165 3.27 23.41 18.19
CA PRO A 165 3.53 24.85 18.24
C PRO A 165 4.61 25.24 19.25
N ILE A 166 4.64 24.59 20.42
CA ILE A 166 5.66 24.84 21.45
C ILE A 166 7.06 24.50 20.92
N ALA A 167 7.22 23.36 20.24
CA ALA A 167 8.49 22.98 19.65
C ALA A 167 8.93 23.97 18.56
N VAL A 168 7.99 24.44 17.73
CA VAL A 168 8.24 25.48 16.72
C VAL A 168 8.69 26.80 17.37
N ASP A 169 8.04 27.22 18.46
CA ASP A 169 8.39 28.43 19.21
C ASP A 169 9.77 28.32 19.88
N CYS A 170 10.20 27.10 20.25
CA CYS A 170 11.55 26.79 20.70
C CYS A 170 12.60 26.77 19.58
N GLY A 171 12.18 26.95 18.32
CA GLY A 171 13.05 26.96 17.14
C GLY A 171 13.22 25.60 16.45
N SER A 172 12.53 24.54 16.91
CA SER A 172 12.62 23.22 16.28
C SER A 172 11.85 23.16 14.95
N ILE A 173 12.39 22.40 14.00
CA ILE A 173 11.65 21.94 12.84
C ILE A 173 10.94 20.63 13.20
N VAL A 174 9.62 20.66 13.23
CA VAL A 174 8.77 19.53 13.61
C VAL A 174 8.30 18.79 12.38
N VAL A 175 8.54 17.48 12.33
CA VAL A 175 7.92 16.57 11.36
C VAL A 175 6.84 15.75 12.08
N ASP A 176 5.56 16.11 11.85
CA ASP A 176 4.43 15.52 12.56
C ASP A 176 3.77 14.38 11.79
N ASN A 177 3.81 13.17 12.34
CA ASN A 177 3.16 12.00 11.76
C ASN A 177 1.64 11.98 11.94
N SER A 178 1.10 12.81 12.83
CA SER A 178 -0.31 12.83 13.14
C SER A 178 -1.15 13.49 12.04
N SER A 179 -2.48 13.37 12.12
CA SER A 179 -3.40 14.08 11.24
C SER A 179 -3.65 15.54 11.66
N ALA A 180 -3.02 16.04 12.72
CA ALA A 180 -3.36 17.31 13.36
C ALA A 180 -3.26 18.52 12.41
N PHE A 181 -2.20 18.56 11.61
CA PHE A 181 -1.84 19.74 10.80
C PHE A 181 -1.85 19.47 9.29
N ARG A 182 -2.20 18.26 8.85
CA ARG A 182 -2.11 17.85 7.44
C ARG A 182 -2.87 18.76 6.48
N MET A 183 -4.01 19.31 6.92
CA MET A 183 -4.85 20.18 6.11
C MET A 183 -4.75 21.66 6.48
N ASP A 184 -3.81 22.05 7.35
CA ASP A 184 -3.52 23.47 7.60
C ASP A 184 -2.86 24.08 6.34
N GLU A 185 -3.32 25.25 5.91
CA GLU A 185 -2.84 25.90 4.67
C GLU A 185 -1.38 26.35 4.77
N ASN A 186 -0.88 26.64 5.98
CA ASN A 186 0.48 27.13 6.21
C ASN A 186 1.49 26.01 6.50
N VAL A 187 1.02 24.76 6.60
CA VAL A 187 1.85 23.59 6.91
C VAL A 187 2.00 22.75 5.65
N PRO A 188 3.22 22.56 5.11
CA PRO A 188 3.42 21.68 3.98
C PRO A 188 3.12 20.22 4.36
N LEU A 189 2.50 19.50 3.42
CA LEU A 189 2.19 18.08 3.53
C LEU A 189 3.07 17.33 2.53
N VAL A 190 4.06 16.58 3.02
CA VAL A 190 5.24 16.23 2.20
C VAL A 190 5.44 14.74 2.04
N ILE A 191 5.68 14.31 0.82
CA ILE A 191 6.28 13.03 0.46
C ILE A 191 7.51 13.37 -0.39
N PRO A 192 8.73 13.16 0.11
CA PRO A 192 9.96 13.62 -0.55
C PRO A 192 10.09 13.24 -2.04
N GLU A 193 9.61 12.07 -2.46
CA GLU A 193 9.68 11.62 -3.85
C GLU A 193 8.58 12.22 -4.77
N VAL A 194 7.49 12.72 -4.17
CA VAL A 194 6.27 13.14 -4.87
C VAL A 194 6.14 14.66 -4.95
N ASN A 195 6.48 15.39 -3.89
CA ASN A 195 6.37 16.85 -3.86
C ASN A 195 7.49 17.52 -3.03
N PRO A 196 8.78 17.27 -3.35
CA PRO A 196 9.90 17.85 -2.62
C PRO A 196 9.92 19.39 -2.64
N GLU A 197 9.33 20.00 -3.66
CA GLU A 197 9.22 21.45 -3.80
C GLU A 197 8.43 22.12 -2.66
N ALA A 198 7.56 21.38 -1.97
CA ALA A 198 6.83 21.88 -0.79
C ALA A 198 7.77 22.26 0.37
N MET A 199 9.03 21.80 0.33
CA MET A 199 10.07 22.09 1.32
C MET A 199 10.97 23.27 0.96
N ALA A 200 10.81 23.91 -0.22
CA ALA A 200 11.77 24.87 -0.77
C ALA A 200 12.16 26.05 0.14
N HIS A 201 11.30 26.42 1.10
CA HIS A 201 11.49 27.55 2.01
C HIS A 201 11.85 27.14 3.45
N ILE A 202 11.99 25.85 3.73
CA ILE A 202 12.28 25.33 5.08
C ILE A 202 13.71 24.80 5.09
N LYS A 203 14.55 25.36 5.96
CA LYS A 203 15.95 24.96 6.12
C LYS A 203 16.34 25.00 7.59
N LEU A 204 17.19 24.08 7.98
CA LEU A 204 17.82 24.09 9.30
C LEU A 204 18.74 25.32 9.44
N GLY A 205 18.92 25.82 10.67
CA GLY A 205 19.92 26.85 10.97
C GLY A 205 19.48 28.32 10.76
N ASN A 206 18.29 28.58 10.19
CA ASN A 206 17.77 29.94 10.02
C ASN A 206 17.17 30.54 11.31
N GLY A 207 17.23 29.82 12.44
CA GLY A 207 16.70 30.24 13.75
C GLY A 207 15.17 30.30 13.84
N LYS A 208 14.44 29.91 12.79
CA LYS A 208 12.98 29.81 12.77
C LYS A 208 12.55 28.35 12.79
N GLY A 209 11.77 27.97 13.80
CA GLY A 209 11.08 26.68 13.79
C GLY A 209 10.05 26.62 12.66
N ALA A 210 9.66 25.40 12.31
CA ALA A 210 8.67 25.15 11.27
C ALA A 210 7.91 23.85 11.57
N LEU A 211 6.67 23.76 11.11
CA LEU A 211 5.89 22.53 11.20
C LEU A 211 5.70 21.95 9.81
N ILE A 212 6.01 20.67 9.65
CA ILE A 212 5.83 19.89 8.43
C ILE A 212 4.96 18.69 8.76
N ALA A 213 3.91 18.46 7.97
CA ALA A 213 3.02 17.34 8.17
C ALA A 213 3.46 16.13 7.33
N ASN A 214 3.51 14.96 7.97
CA ASN A 214 3.58 13.67 7.29
C ASN A 214 2.16 13.25 6.87
N PRO A 215 1.95 12.80 5.62
CA PRO A 215 0.63 12.34 5.18
C PRO A 215 0.16 11.03 5.83
N ASN A 216 -1.07 10.65 5.52
CA ASN A 216 -1.61 9.35 5.85
C ASN A 216 -0.83 8.26 5.12
N CYS A 217 -0.58 7.16 5.81
CA CYS A 217 0.14 6.01 5.28
C CYS A 217 -0.41 5.46 3.95
N SER A 218 -1.73 5.34 3.80
CA SER A 218 -2.35 4.90 2.54
C SER A 218 -2.16 5.95 1.44
N THR A 219 -2.25 7.25 1.77
CA THR A 219 -1.93 8.31 0.82
C THR A 219 -0.48 8.19 0.35
N ILE A 220 0.48 8.01 1.26
CA ILE A 220 1.90 7.87 0.92
C ILE A 220 2.10 6.69 -0.04
N ILE A 221 1.63 5.51 0.35
CA ILE A 221 1.79 4.28 -0.44
C ILE A 221 1.12 4.41 -1.82
N CYS A 222 -0.10 4.92 -1.89
CA CYS A 222 -0.81 5.17 -3.14
C CYS A 222 -0.04 6.13 -4.05
N LEU A 223 0.40 7.28 -3.51
CA LEU A 223 0.99 8.35 -4.32
C LEU A 223 2.41 8.06 -4.77
N MET A 224 3.16 7.21 -4.06
CA MET A 224 4.44 6.69 -4.55
C MET A 224 4.28 5.99 -5.92
N ALA A 225 3.18 5.24 -6.10
CA ALA A 225 2.88 4.55 -7.36
C ALA A 225 2.13 5.44 -8.38
N ALA A 226 1.16 6.23 -7.92
CA ALA A 226 0.29 7.00 -8.81
C ALA A 226 0.97 8.27 -9.36
N THR A 227 1.83 8.94 -8.58
CA THR A 227 2.44 10.22 -8.98
C THR A 227 3.35 10.10 -10.20
N PRO A 228 4.24 9.10 -10.33
CA PRO A 228 5.04 8.92 -11.54
C PRO A 228 4.18 8.84 -12.81
N LEU A 229 3.06 8.12 -12.74
CA LEU A 229 2.10 8.04 -13.85
C LEU A 229 1.37 9.37 -14.07
N HIS A 230 0.95 10.05 -13.00
CA HIS A 230 0.30 11.36 -13.06
C HIS A 230 1.17 12.43 -13.72
N ARG A 231 2.48 12.43 -13.45
CA ARG A 231 3.45 13.35 -14.06
C ARG A 231 3.61 13.10 -15.57
N HIS A 232 3.48 11.85 -16.02
CA HIS A 232 3.56 11.49 -17.43
C HIS A 232 2.26 11.78 -18.18
N ALA A 233 1.13 11.31 -17.63
CA ALA A 233 -0.19 11.61 -18.13
C ALA A 233 -1.06 12.07 -16.95
N LYS A 234 -1.63 13.26 -17.04
CA LYS A 234 -2.41 13.84 -15.93
C LYS A 234 -3.56 12.92 -15.54
N VAL A 235 -3.63 12.54 -14.27
CA VAL A 235 -4.76 11.76 -13.71
C VAL A 235 -5.99 12.66 -13.55
N LEU A 236 -7.10 12.27 -14.16
CA LEU A 236 -8.41 12.90 -13.99
C LEU A 236 -9.23 12.28 -12.87
N ARG A 237 -9.14 10.95 -12.73
CA ARG A 237 -9.88 10.18 -11.72
C ARG A 237 -9.02 9.08 -11.13
N MET A 238 -9.12 8.92 -9.82
CA MET A 238 -8.47 7.85 -9.06
C MET A 238 -9.50 7.17 -8.16
N VAL A 239 -9.65 5.86 -8.31
CA VAL A 239 -10.51 5.01 -7.48
C VAL A 239 -9.63 4.03 -6.71
N VAL A 240 -9.71 4.04 -5.39
CA VAL A 240 -8.85 3.24 -4.52
C VAL A 240 -9.68 2.31 -3.63
N SER A 241 -9.28 1.05 -3.52
CA SER A 241 -9.77 0.14 -2.50
C SER A 241 -8.59 -0.39 -1.69
N THR A 242 -8.54 -0.04 -0.41
CA THR A 242 -7.40 -0.37 0.46
C THR A 242 -7.70 -1.59 1.33
N TYR A 243 -6.68 -2.42 1.52
CA TYR A 243 -6.62 -3.56 2.41
C TYR A 243 -5.56 -3.24 3.47
N GLN A 244 -6.00 -2.57 4.53
CA GLN A 244 -5.11 -2.01 5.53
C GLN A 244 -4.81 -3.03 6.65
N ALA A 245 -3.55 -3.06 7.07
CA ALA A 245 -3.05 -3.85 8.18
C ALA A 245 -3.50 -3.34 9.56
N ALA A 246 -3.42 -4.19 10.58
CA ALA A 246 -3.72 -3.89 11.98
C ALA A 246 -2.78 -2.84 12.60
N SER A 247 -1.54 -2.74 12.12
CA SER A 247 -0.56 -1.75 12.60
C SER A 247 -1.05 -0.30 12.58
N GLY A 248 -1.96 0.06 11.67
CA GLY A 248 -2.58 1.38 11.62
C GLY A 248 -3.39 1.74 12.87
N ALA A 249 -3.88 0.73 13.61
CA ALA A 249 -4.56 0.91 14.90
C ALA A 249 -3.59 0.86 16.12
N GLY A 250 -2.29 0.72 15.88
CA GLY A 250 -1.23 0.74 16.89
C GLY A 250 -0.83 -0.64 17.42
N ALA A 251 0.19 -0.66 18.28
CA ALA A 251 0.82 -1.88 18.79
C ALA A 251 -0.18 -2.84 19.48
N ALA A 252 -1.12 -2.30 20.26
CA ALA A 252 -2.12 -3.11 20.96
C ALA A 252 -3.03 -3.89 19.98
N ALA A 253 -3.40 -3.29 18.85
CA ALA A 253 -4.22 -3.96 17.84
C ALA A 253 -3.45 -5.05 17.08
N MET A 254 -2.13 -4.89 16.93
CA MET A 254 -1.28 -5.94 16.36
C MET A 254 -1.19 -7.16 17.31
N GLU A 255 -1.01 -6.91 18.60
CA GLU A 255 -1.00 -7.96 19.63
C GLU A 255 -2.37 -8.66 19.73
N GLU A 256 -3.46 -7.89 19.67
CA GLU A 256 -4.83 -8.42 19.62
C GLU A 256 -5.04 -9.32 18.39
N LEU A 257 -4.57 -8.91 17.20
CA LEU A 257 -4.68 -9.72 16.00
C LEU A 257 -3.91 -11.05 16.14
N GLU A 258 -2.70 -11.04 16.71
CA GLU A 258 -1.93 -12.27 16.96
C GLU A 258 -2.65 -13.22 17.91
N GLN A 259 -3.24 -12.69 18.99
CA GLN A 259 -4.01 -13.47 19.95
C GLN A 259 -5.28 -14.04 19.30
N GLN A 260 -6.04 -13.21 18.58
CA GLN A 260 -7.29 -13.61 17.94
C GLN A 260 -7.08 -14.55 16.75
N THR A 261 -5.94 -14.51 16.05
CA THR A 261 -5.66 -15.44 14.94
C THR A 261 -5.59 -16.89 15.42
N ARG A 262 -5.24 -17.10 16.70
CA ARG A 262 -5.25 -18.43 17.32
C ARG A 262 -6.67 -18.92 17.64
N GLU A 263 -7.65 -18.01 17.68
CA GLU A 263 -9.02 -18.33 18.06
C GLU A 263 -10.00 -18.18 16.88
N TYR A 264 -10.09 -17.02 16.20
CA TYR A 264 -11.09 -16.73 15.13
C TYR A 264 -10.75 -15.60 14.12
N ALA A 265 -9.51 -15.10 13.98
CA ALA A 265 -9.23 -13.96 13.09
C ALA A 265 -9.25 -14.30 11.57
N PHE A 266 -10.44 -14.29 10.97
CA PHE A 266 -10.66 -14.50 9.53
C PHE A 266 -11.72 -13.56 8.96
N ASN A 267 -11.75 -12.30 9.41
CA ASN A 267 -12.75 -11.33 8.98
C ASN A 267 -12.14 -10.03 8.46
N LEU A 268 -12.91 -9.29 7.66
CA LEU A 268 -12.64 -7.93 7.24
C LEU A 268 -13.77 -7.01 7.70
N PHE A 269 -13.45 -5.74 7.90
CA PHE A 269 -14.43 -4.71 8.24
C PHE A 269 -13.99 -3.38 7.63
N SER A 270 -14.86 -2.37 7.56
CA SER A 270 -14.53 -1.07 6.94
C SER A 270 -13.32 -0.40 7.61
N HIS A 271 -13.52 0.40 8.63
CA HIS A 271 -12.40 0.97 9.37
C HIS A 271 -12.90 1.39 10.75
N ASN A 272 -11.99 1.50 11.72
CA ASN A 272 -12.31 2.02 13.05
C ASN A 272 -12.51 3.55 13.07
N ALA A 273 -12.52 4.19 11.90
CA ALA A 273 -12.65 5.64 11.76
C ALA A 273 -14.14 6.03 11.83
N PRO A 274 -14.47 7.20 12.41
CA PRO A 274 -15.82 7.71 12.40
C PRO A 274 -16.41 7.81 10.99
N ILE A 275 -17.71 7.50 10.86
CA ILE A 275 -18.49 7.73 9.64
C ILE A 275 -18.94 9.20 9.62
N LEU A 276 -18.76 9.85 8.48
CA LEU A 276 -19.16 11.23 8.22
C LEU A 276 -20.58 11.29 7.64
N SER A 277 -21.16 12.49 7.62
CA SER A 277 -22.53 12.72 7.12
C SER A 277 -22.73 12.35 5.64
N ASN A 278 -21.66 12.27 4.86
CA ASN A 278 -21.69 11.87 3.45
C ASN A 278 -21.56 10.35 3.23
N GLY A 279 -21.51 9.56 4.30
CA GLY A 279 -21.41 8.09 4.25
C GLY A 279 -19.98 7.54 4.14
N TYR A 280 -18.97 8.39 3.91
CA TYR A 280 -17.56 8.00 3.95
C TYR A 280 -17.05 7.98 5.40
N ASN A 281 -16.07 7.13 5.68
CA ASN A 281 -15.31 7.23 6.93
C ASN A 281 -14.19 8.27 6.82
N GLU A 282 -13.66 8.73 7.96
CA GLU A 282 -12.59 9.74 7.98
C GLU A 282 -11.31 9.26 7.27
N GLU A 283 -11.03 7.96 7.27
CA GLU A 283 -9.83 7.40 6.64
C GLU A 283 -9.88 7.54 5.11
N GLU A 284 -11.03 7.26 4.51
CA GLU A 284 -11.28 7.44 3.08
C GLU A 284 -11.12 8.91 2.67
N MET A 285 -11.65 9.82 3.49
CA MET A 285 -11.57 11.25 3.21
C MET A 285 -10.16 11.82 3.39
N LYS A 286 -9.26 11.18 4.15
CA LYS A 286 -7.84 11.58 4.22
C LYS A 286 -7.18 11.38 2.85
N LEU A 287 -7.33 10.21 2.24
CA LEU A 287 -6.73 9.93 0.92
C LEU A 287 -7.21 10.95 -0.11
N VAL A 288 -8.50 11.27 -0.12
CA VAL A 288 -9.08 12.28 -1.03
C VAL A 288 -8.49 13.68 -0.81
N LYS A 289 -8.50 14.17 0.44
CA LYS A 289 -8.08 15.54 0.77
C LYS A 289 -6.57 15.73 0.64
N GLU A 290 -5.81 14.78 1.15
CA GLU A 290 -4.35 14.82 1.14
C GLU A 290 -3.81 14.70 -0.30
N THR A 291 -4.39 13.85 -1.14
CA THR A 291 -4.00 13.76 -2.57
C THR A 291 -4.13 15.11 -3.27
N ARG A 292 -5.26 15.81 -3.09
CA ARG A 292 -5.49 17.12 -3.70
C ARG A 292 -4.48 18.17 -3.23
N LYS A 293 -4.14 18.15 -1.94
CA LYS A 293 -3.14 19.06 -1.37
C LYS A 293 -1.73 18.74 -1.89
N ILE A 294 -1.35 17.46 -1.91
CA ILE A 294 -0.01 17.00 -2.33
C ILE A 294 0.22 17.25 -3.82
N TRP A 295 -0.75 16.94 -4.68
CA TRP A 295 -0.68 17.23 -6.11
C TRP A 295 -0.99 18.68 -6.48
N ASN A 296 -1.39 19.50 -5.50
CA ASN A 296 -1.88 20.87 -5.72
C ASN A 296 -2.94 20.95 -6.84
N ASP A 297 -3.84 19.96 -6.90
CA ASP A 297 -4.92 19.88 -7.88
C ASP A 297 -6.23 19.60 -7.15
N MET A 298 -7.11 20.60 -7.08
CA MET A 298 -8.42 20.46 -6.45
C MET A 298 -9.48 19.82 -7.37
N ASN A 299 -9.20 19.74 -8.68
CA ASN A 299 -10.14 19.22 -9.68
C ASN A 299 -10.02 17.71 -9.86
N VAL A 300 -8.94 17.08 -9.41
CA VAL A 300 -8.77 15.63 -9.48
C VAL A 300 -9.88 14.90 -8.70
N LYS A 301 -10.49 13.92 -9.37
CA LYS A 301 -11.62 13.16 -8.84
C LYS A 301 -11.12 11.91 -8.12
N VAL A 302 -10.96 12.00 -6.81
CA VAL A 302 -10.50 10.89 -5.97
C VAL A 302 -11.65 10.31 -5.17
N THR A 303 -11.74 8.99 -5.09
CA THR A 303 -12.62 8.26 -4.17
C THR A 303 -11.89 7.03 -3.64
N ALA A 304 -12.17 6.67 -2.39
CA ALA A 304 -11.53 5.56 -1.71
C ALA A 304 -12.55 4.74 -0.92
N THR A 305 -12.29 3.44 -0.80
CA THR A 305 -12.92 2.55 0.16
C THR A 305 -11.84 1.95 1.03
N CYS A 306 -11.91 2.18 2.34
CA CYS A 306 -10.91 1.68 3.27
C CYS A 306 -11.43 0.50 4.08
N ILE A 307 -10.77 -0.65 3.93
CA ILE A 307 -11.08 -1.92 4.60
C ILE A 307 -9.88 -2.36 5.45
N ARG A 308 -10.12 -2.74 6.70
CA ARG A 308 -9.14 -3.44 7.55
C ARG A 308 -9.17 -4.93 7.26
N VAL A 309 -7.97 -5.52 7.11
CA VAL A 309 -7.76 -6.95 6.86
C VAL A 309 -6.81 -7.55 7.91
N PRO A 310 -6.83 -8.88 8.12
CA PRO A 310 -5.98 -9.57 9.10
C PRO A 310 -4.53 -9.69 8.58
N VAL A 311 -3.88 -8.55 8.40
CA VAL A 311 -2.48 -8.41 8.00
C VAL A 311 -1.78 -7.57 9.05
N MET A 312 -0.56 -7.96 9.43
CA MET A 312 0.13 -7.35 10.56
C MET A 312 0.54 -5.90 10.33
N ARG A 313 1.21 -5.62 9.19
CA ARG A 313 2.00 -4.40 9.05
C ARG A 313 1.87 -3.67 7.71
N ALA A 314 1.87 -4.38 6.60
CA ALA A 314 1.83 -3.76 5.28
C ALA A 314 0.40 -3.55 4.76
N HIS A 315 0.17 -2.42 4.09
CA HIS A 315 -1.07 -2.15 3.37
C HIS A 315 -0.98 -2.65 1.95
N ALA A 316 -2.13 -3.02 1.39
CA ALA A 316 -2.28 -3.25 -0.03
C ALA A 316 -3.41 -2.40 -0.59
N GLU A 317 -3.33 -2.01 -1.86
CA GLU A 317 -4.29 -1.10 -2.49
C GLU A 317 -4.53 -1.51 -3.93
N SER A 318 -5.81 -1.67 -4.30
CA SER A 318 -6.22 -1.71 -5.70
C SER A 318 -6.48 -0.28 -6.15
N VAL A 319 -5.73 0.19 -7.14
CA VAL A 319 -5.80 1.56 -7.64
C VAL A 319 -6.16 1.53 -9.12
N ASN A 320 -7.24 2.23 -9.47
CA ASN A 320 -7.66 2.47 -10.83
C ASN A 320 -7.47 3.96 -11.16
N LEU A 321 -6.77 4.24 -12.26
CA LEU A 321 -6.43 5.59 -12.73
C LEU A 321 -7.03 5.82 -14.09
N GLN A 322 -7.68 6.97 -14.27
CA GLN A 322 -8.10 7.52 -15.54
C GLN A 322 -7.26 8.75 -15.87
N PHE A 323 -6.77 8.83 -17.10
CA PHE A 323 -5.86 9.88 -17.57
C PHE A 323 -6.56 10.85 -18.54
N GLU A 324 -6.02 12.06 -18.62
CA GLU A 324 -6.42 13.08 -19.58
C GLU A 324 -5.95 12.76 -21.00
N ASN A 325 -4.74 12.20 -21.11
CA ASN A 325 -4.13 11.80 -22.37
C ASN A 325 -3.78 10.30 -22.32
N PRO A 326 -3.69 9.62 -23.49
CA PRO A 326 -3.23 8.24 -23.56
C PRO A 326 -1.86 8.06 -22.90
N LEU A 327 -1.68 6.99 -22.12
CA LEU A 327 -0.40 6.69 -21.49
C LEU A 327 0.68 6.26 -22.50
N ASP A 328 0.31 5.48 -23.53
CA ASP A 328 1.17 5.14 -24.66
C ASP A 328 0.77 5.95 -25.91
N GLU A 329 1.72 6.63 -26.55
CA GLU A 329 1.48 7.51 -27.71
C GLU A 329 1.14 6.76 -29.02
N GLY A 330 1.16 5.42 -29.05
CA GLY A 330 1.12 4.64 -30.30
C GLY A 330 -0.22 3.99 -30.70
N LEU A 331 -1.26 4.06 -29.87
CA LEU A 331 -2.56 3.40 -30.14
C LEU A 331 -3.74 4.37 -30.15
N SER A 332 -3.49 5.68 -30.26
CA SER A 332 -4.56 6.62 -30.56
C SER A 332 -5.08 6.35 -31.98
N TYR A 333 -6.36 5.98 -32.07
CA TYR A 333 -7.01 5.55 -33.31
C TYR A 333 -7.09 6.64 -34.40
N HIS A 334 -6.63 7.86 -34.11
CA HIS A 334 -6.83 9.03 -34.96
C HIS A 334 -5.72 9.34 -35.96
N ASN A 335 -4.63 8.55 -36.02
CA ASN A 335 -3.50 8.88 -36.91
C ASN A 335 -3.10 7.80 -37.94
N LYS A 336 -4.05 7.04 -38.47
CA LYS A 336 -3.86 6.26 -39.72
C LYS A 336 -4.65 6.83 -40.90
N GLY A 337 -4.44 8.11 -41.18
CA GLY A 337 -4.76 8.74 -42.48
C GLY A 337 -3.58 8.82 -43.44
N LYS A 338 -2.36 8.42 -43.04
CA LYS A 338 -1.13 8.56 -43.85
C LYS A 338 -0.18 7.36 -43.75
N ALA A 339 -0.67 6.16 -43.52
CA ALA A 339 0.09 4.98 -43.90
C ALA A 339 -0.06 4.82 -45.42
N HIS A 340 0.90 5.37 -46.17
CA HIS A 340 1.02 5.06 -47.59
C HIS A 340 1.00 3.54 -47.76
N CYS A 341 -0.02 3.06 -48.46
CA CYS A 341 -0.14 1.67 -48.85
C CYS A 341 1.00 1.38 -49.84
N ALA A 342 2.17 0.99 -49.33
CA ALA A 342 3.17 0.29 -50.12
C ALA A 342 2.67 -1.15 -50.31
N LEU A 343 1.62 -1.30 -51.11
CA LEU A 343 1.33 -2.56 -51.80
C LEU A 343 2.49 -2.78 -52.77
N THR A 344 3.55 -3.41 -52.27
CA THR A 344 4.48 -4.12 -53.14
C THR A 344 3.67 -5.20 -53.82
N SER A 345 3.43 -5.00 -55.11
CA SER A 345 2.89 -5.98 -56.04
C SER A 345 3.78 -7.22 -56.03
N LEU A 346 3.42 -8.23 -55.23
CA LEU A 346 3.91 -9.58 -55.45
C LEU A 346 3.15 -10.13 -56.67
N GLU A 347 3.79 -10.11 -57.83
CA GLU A 347 3.38 -10.91 -58.97
C GLU A 347 3.54 -12.39 -58.60
N LEU A 348 2.41 -13.07 -58.41
CA LEU A 348 2.36 -14.52 -58.30
C LEU A 348 2.57 -15.14 -59.68
N HIS A 349 3.80 -15.55 -59.98
CA HIS A 349 4.06 -16.52 -61.03
C HIS A 349 3.61 -17.90 -60.55
N CYS A 350 2.61 -18.45 -61.22
CA CYS A 350 2.04 -19.76 -60.95
C CYS A 350 2.90 -20.83 -61.66
N VAL A 351 3.58 -21.70 -60.91
CA VAL A 351 4.18 -22.94 -61.44
C VAL A 351 3.94 -24.09 -60.47
N GLY A 352 3.20 -25.11 -60.94
CA GLY A 352 3.42 -26.52 -60.60
C GLY A 352 3.19 -26.99 -59.16
N SER A 353 1.96 -27.47 -58.90
CA SER A 353 1.64 -28.67 -58.11
C SER A 353 2.58 -29.11 -56.97
N GLN A 354 2.22 -28.80 -55.72
CA GLN A 354 2.29 -29.76 -54.60
C GLN A 354 1.48 -29.26 -53.40
N LYS A 355 0.68 -30.16 -52.82
CA LYS A 355 -0.28 -29.92 -51.74
C LYS A 355 0.42 -29.52 -50.45
N PHE A 356 0.02 -28.40 -49.85
CA PHE A 356 0.15 -28.16 -48.41
C PHE A 356 -1.23 -27.83 -47.84
N TYR A 357 -1.60 -28.58 -46.80
CA TYR A 357 -2.82 -28.42 -46.03
C TYR A 357 -2.79 -27.08 -45.28
N MET A 358 -3.71 -26.17 -45.61
CA MET A 358 -4.12 -25.10 -44.70
C MET A 358 -5.65 -24.98 -44.78
N SER A 359 -6.31 -25.42 -43.70
CA SER A 359 -7.74 -25.28 -43.51
C SER A 359 -8.06 -23.83 -43.15
N ILE A 360 -8.37 -23.00 -44.14
CA ILE A 360 -9.10 -21.74 -43.94
C ILE A 360 -10.09 -21.58 -45.11
N PHE A 361 -11.38 -21.69 -44.77
CA PHE A 361 -12.56 -21.23 -45.50
C PHE A 361 -12.39 -20.84 -46.99
N THR A 362 -12.68 -21.80 -47.88
CA THR A 362 -13.09 -21.47 -49.25
C THR A 362 -14.60 -21.30 -49.28
N VAL A 363 -15.07 -20.06 -49.41
CA VAL A 363 -16.41 -19.79 -49.95
C VAL A 363 -16.19 -19.14 -51.31
N VAL A 364 -16.51 -19.91 -52.35
CA VAL A 364 -16.64 -19.45 -53.72
C VAL A 364 -17.81 -18.49 -53.77
N THR A 365 -17.61 -17.28 -54.28
CA THR A 365 -18.71 -16.40 -54.71
C THR A 365 -18.34 -15.70 -56.02
N PHE A 366 -18.81 -16.28 -57.12
CA PHE A 366 -19.39 -15.47 -58.19
C PHE A 366 -20.76 -15.02 -57.67
N TYR A 367 -21.02 -13.71 -57.62
CA TYR A 367 -22.32 -13.02 -57.84
C TYR A 367 -22.30 -11.61 -57.22
N SER A 368 -22.67 -10.62 -58.04
CA SER A 368 -23.25 -9.30 -57.71
C SER A 368 -22.44 -8.34 -56.81
N ASP A 369 -21.99 -7.26 -57.44
CA ASP A 369 -21.11 -6.17 -56.96
C ASP A 369 -21.62 -5.34 -55.74
N GLN A 370 -22.84 -5.61 -55.23
CA GLN A 370 -23.35 -4.94 -54.02
C GLN A 370 -23.15 -5.74 -52.73
N ILE A 371 -23.21 -7.08 -52.77
CA ILE A 371 -23.05 -7.92 -51.57
C ILE A 371 -21.58 -7.97 -51.13
N THR A 372 -20.64 -7.87 -52.08
CA THR A 372 -19.20 -7.83 -51.82
C THR A 372 -18.79 -6.61 -50.99
N ARG A 373 -19.46 -5.46 -51.16
CA ARG A 373 -19.17 -4.25 -50.38
C ARG A 373 -19.63 -4.38 -48.93
N GLU A 374 -20.84 -4.87 -48.68
CA GLU A 374 -21.35 -5.09 -47.32
C GLU A 374 -20.58 -6.18 -46.57
N VAL A 375 -20.25 -7.30 -47.21
CA VAL A 375 -19.42 -8.35 -46.60
C VAL A 375 -17.99 -7.86 -46.36
N SER A 376 -17.44 -6.98 -47.20
CA SER A 376 -16.12 -6.37 -46.98
C SER A 376 -16.11 -5.36 -45.83
N LEU A 377 -17.20 -4.61 -45.65
CA LEU A 377 -17.39 -3.68 -44.53
C LEU A 377 -17.56 -4.44 -43.22
N GLN A 378 -18.41 -5.48 -43.17
CA GLN A 378 -18.57 -6.34 -42.00
C GLN A 378 -17.28 -7.08 -41.63
N LYS A 379 -16.51 -7.58 -42.60
CA LYS A 379 -15.20 -8.19 -42.34
C LYS A 379 -14.18 -7.17 -41.83
N ARG A 380 -14.19 -5.92 -42.34
CA ARG A 380 -13.35 -4.84 -41.81
C ARG A 380 -13.76 -4.46 -40.40
N GLU A 381 -15.05 -4.31 -40.10
CA GLU A 381 -15.53 -4.01 -38.76
C GLU A 381 -15.20 -5.11 -37.77
N MET A 382 -15.38 -6.38 -38.16
CA MET A 382 -15.03 -7.53 -37.32
C MET A 382 -13.51 -7.65 -37.10
N PHE A 383 -12.69 -7.38 -38.12
CA PHE A 383 -11.23 -7.34 -38.00
C PHE A 383 -10.75 -6.15 -37.13
N LEU A 384 -11.40 -4.99 -37.27
CA LEU A 384 -11.18 -3.82 -36.42
C LEU A 384 -11.58 -4.11 -34.97
N TRP A 385 -12.67 -4.83 -34.75
CA TRP A 385 -13.13 -5.21 -33.42
C TRP A 385 -12.17 -6.20 -32.74
N TYR A 386 -11.68 -7.19 -33.50
CA TYR A 386 -10.67 -8.13 -33.01
C TYR A 386 -9.33 -7.43 -32.72
N SER A 387 -8.88 -6.54 -33.60
CA SER A 387 -7.64 -5.78 -33.37
C SER A 387 -7.78 -4.76 -32.22
N MET A 388 -8.97 -4.21 -31.98
CA MET A 388 -9.28 -3.42 -30.78
C MET A 388 -9.19 -4.25 -29.50
N GLN A 389 -9.65 -5.51 -29.53
CA GLN A 389 -9.52 -6.41 -28.38
C GLN A 389 -8.07 -6.79 -28.10
N ASP A 390 -7.30 -7.11 -29.14
CA ASP A 390 -5.87 -7.41 -28.99
C ASP A 390 -5.09 -6.18 -28.50
N ALA A 391 -5.42 -4.99 -28.97
CA ALA A 391 -4.86 -3.73 -28.48
C ALA A 391 -5.27 -3.42 -27.03
N LYS A 392 -6.45 -3.81 -26.56
CA LYS A 392 -6.81 -3.69 -25.13
C LYS A 392 -6.02 -4.67 -24.24
N LEU A 393 -5.54 -5.77 -24.82
CA LEU A 393 -4.82 -6.84 -24.11
C LEU A 393 -3.29 -6.69 -24.14
N ALA A 394 -2.73 -5.85 -25.01
CA ALA A 394 -1.28 -5.69 -25.12
C ALA A 394 -0.65 -5.14 -23.81
N PRO A 395 0.58 -5.54 -23.46
CA PRO A 395 1.28 -5.01 -22.28
C PRO A 395 1.39 -3.47 -22.28
N LEU A 396 1.22 -2.84 -21.12
CA LEU A 396 1.55 -1.42 -20.87
C LEU A 396 3.02 -1.30 -20.50
N ASP A 397 3.90 -1.31 -21.50
CA ASP A 397 5.34 -1.23 -21.25
C ASP A 397 5.73 0.15 -20.71
N THR A 398 5.11 1.24 -21.19
CA THR A 398 5.35 2.60 -20.68
C THR A 398 5.05 2.72 -19.19
N ALA A 399 3.89 2.22 -18.73
CA ALA A 399 3.54 2.26 -17.31
C ALA A 399 4.59 1.53 -16.46
N ARG A 400 5.01 0.34 -16.90
CA ARG A 400 6.02 -0.45 -16.21
C ARG A 400 7.34 0.27 -16.15
N ASP A 401 7.77 0.88 -17.25
CA ASP A 401 9.07 1.54 -17.32
C ASP A 401 9.09 2.84 -16.52
N ILE A 402 8.00 3.61 -16.49
CA ILE A 402 7.85 4.74 -15.57
C ILE A 402 8.00 4.27 -14.11
N LEU A 403 7.26 3.23 -13.72
CA LEU A 403 7.26 2.73 -12.34
C LEU A 403 8.58 2.10 -11.93
N LYS A 404 9.26 1.37 -12.82
CA LYS A 404 10.60 0.80 -12.57
C LYS A 404 11.66 1.87 -12.32
N ASN A 405 11.53 3.04 -12.94
CA ASN A 405 12.48 4.14 -12.82
C ASN A 405 12.08 5.14 -11.72
N ALA A 406 10.92 4.96 -11.07
CA ALA A 406 10.49 5.84 -10.00
C ALA A 406 11.24 5.53 -8.69
N PRO A 407 11.80 6.54 -8.00
CA PRO A 407 12.52 6.32 -6.75
C PRO A 407 11.58 5.79 -5.66
N GLY A 408 12.06 4.82 -4.88
CA GLY A 408 11.28 4.19 -3.80
C GLY A 408 10.13 3.28 -4.28
N VAL A 409 10.12 2.89 -5.56
CA VAL A 409 9.14 1.99 -6.16
C VAL A 409 9.84 0.76 -6.73
N VAL A 410 9.28 -0.42 -6.45
CA VAL A 410 9.74 -1.69 -7.03
C VAL A 410 8.61 -2.37 -7.81
N VAL A 411 8.88 -2.81 -9.04
CA VAL A 411 7.88 -3.52 -9.85
C VAL A 411 7.95 -5.03 -9.61
N ILE A 412 6.85 -5.62 -9.16
CA ILE A 412 6.64 -7.06 -9.03
C ILE A 412 5.45 -7.44 -9.90
N ASP A 413 5.68 -7.74 -11.18
CA ASP A 413 4.60 -7.96 -12.16
C ASP A 413 4.90 -9.11 -13.12
N ASP A 414 5.01 -10.33 -12.59
CA ASP A 414 5.21 -11.54 -13.40
C ASP A 414 3.90 -12.30 -13.57
N ARG A 415 3.30 -12.11 -14.75
CA ARG A 415 2.02 -12.74 -15.12
C ARG A 415 2.14 -14.24 -15.38
N ALA A 416 3.29 -14.71 -15.88
CA ALA A 416 3.49 -16.12 -16.22
C ALA A 416 3.66 -16.97 -14.95
N ALA A 417 4.38 -16.43 -13.96
CA ALA A 417 4.57 -17.08 -12.65
C ALA A 417 3.48 -16.75 -11.63
N ASN A 418 2.46 -15.94 -11.98
CA ASN A 418 1.43 -15.42 -11.08
C ASN A 418 2.02 -14.75 -9.82
N ARG A 419 3.10 -13.99 -10.00
CA ARG A 419 3.84 -13.33 -8.91
C ARG A 419 3.62 -11.82 -8.96
N PHE A 420 2.99 -11.33 -7.89
CA PHE A 420 2.57 -9.94 -7.70
C PHE A 420 2.85 -9.49 -6.27
N PRO A 421 2.80 -8.18 -5.95
CA PRO A 421 3.10 -7.69 -4.63
C PRO A 421 2.18 -8.32 -3.59
N THR A 422 2.75 -8.64 -2.42
CA THR A 422 1.98 -9.07 -1.26
C THR A 422 2.42 -8.30 -0.02
N PRO A 423 1.53 -8.11 0.97
CA PRO A 423 1.92 -7.49 2.24
C PRO A 423 3.08 -8.20 2.93
N LEU A 424 3.17 -9.53 2.80
CA LEU A 424 4.26 -10.31 3.39
C LEU A 424 5.61 -9.95 2.78
N GLU A 425 5.69 -9.82 1.45
CA GLU A 425 6.94 -9.50 0.75
C GLU A 425 7.44 -8.07 1.02
N VAL A 426 6.56 -7.11 1.31
CA VAL A 426 6.94 -5.69 1.49
C VAL A 426 7.09 -5.25 2.95
N SER A 427 6.71 -6.10 3.90
CA SER A 427 6.84 -5.78 5.33
C SER A 427 8.31 -5.57 5.70
N ASN A 428 8.57 -4.52 6.48
CA ASN A 428 9.87 -4.01 6.89
C ASN A 428 10.79 -3.55 5.74
N LYS A 429 10.23 -3.24 4.56
CA LYS A 429 10.98 -2.69 3.43
C LYS A 429 10.70 -1.19 3.24
N ASP A 430 11.67 -0.51 2.65
CA ASP A 430 11.60 0.92 2.31
C ASP A 430 10.71 1.16 1.10
N ASP A 431 10.84 0.30 0.07
CA ASP A 431 10.19 0.50 -1.22
C ASP A 431 8.69 0.13 -1.20
N VAL A 432 7.92 0.84 -2.00
CA VAL A 432 6.54 0.49 -2.35
C VAL A 432 6.54 -0.44 -3.56
N ALA A 433 5.96 -1.62 -3.42
CA ALA A 433 5.85 -2.56 -4.52
C ALA A 433 4.59 -2.33 -5.35
N VAL A 434 4.74 -2.37 -6.68
CA VAL A 434 3.64 -2.20 -7.64
C VAL A 434 3.61 -3.37 -8.61
N GLY A 435 2.41 -3.86 -8.89
CA GLY A 435 2.19 -4.95 -9.84
C GLY A 435 0.76 -4.98 -10.32
N ARG A 436 0.38 -6.10 -10.94
CA ARG A 436 -0.93 -6.26 -11.60
C ARG A 436 -1.19 -5.17 -12.63
N ILE A 437 -0.14 -4.62 -13.24
CA ILE A 437 -0.19 -3.44 -14.12
C ILE A 437 -0.88 -3.83 -15.41
N ARG A 438 -2.04 -3.24 -15.70
CA ARG A 438 -2.87 -3.60 -16.86
C ARG A 438 -3.77 -2.44 -17.28
N ARG A 439 -4.21 -2.46 -18.54
CA ARG A 439 -5.19 -1.49 -19.05
C ARG A 439 -6.52 -1.69 -18.34
N ASP A 440 -7.18 -0.60 -18.01
CA ASP A 440 -8.57 -0.61 -17.59
C ASP A 440 -9.45 -0.92 -18.81
N VAL A 441 -10.12 -2.08 -18.78
CA VAL A 441 -10.98 -2.54 -19.87
C VAL A 441 -12.25 -1.70 -20.04
N SER A 442 -12.64 -0.94 -19.01
CA SER A 442 -13.82 -0.06 -19.00
C SER A 442 -13.57 1.29 -19.67
N GLN A 443 -12.32 1.65 -19.95
CA GLN A 443 -11.93 2.89 -20.61
C GLN A 443 -11.62 2.68 -22.09
N ASP A 444 -11.54 3.80 -22.82
CA ASP A 444 -10.91 3.84 -24.13
C ASP A 444 -9.43 3.43 -24.04
N VAL A 445 -8.91 2.88 -25.14
CA VAL A 445 -7.55 2.32 -25.17
C VAL A 445 -6.53 3.36 -24.71
N ASN A 446 -5.72 3.00 -23.71
CA ASN A 446 -4.67 3.80 -23.08
C ASN A 446 -5.09 4.96 -22.17
N TYR A 447 -6.38 5.19 -21.93
CA TYR A 447 -6.85 6.24 -21.02
C TYR A 447 -7.03 5.75 -19.58
N GLY A 448 -6.86 4.47 -19.30
CA GLY A 448 -6.99 3.93 -17.95
C GLY A 448 -6.04 2.78 -17.63
N VAL A 449 -5.61 2.73 -16.37
CA VAL A 449 -4.71 1.70 -15.84
C VAL A 449 -5.20 1.23 -14.47
N ASP A 450 -5.16 -0.08 -14.29
CA ASP A 450 -5.25 -0.71 -12.97
C ASP A 450 -3.87 -1.14 -12.49
N ILE A 451 -3.56 -0.82 -11.23
CA ILE A 451 -2.38 -1.30 -10.51
C ILE A 451 -2.78 -1.86 -9.14
N PHE A 452 -1.94 -2.75 -8.63
CA PHE A 452 -2.00 -3.22 -7.25
C PHE A 452 -0.72 -2.80 -6.53
N VAL A 453 -0.87 -2.12 -5.41
CA VAL A 453 0.22 -1.48 -4.68
C VAL A 453 0.31 -2.12 -3.29
N CYS A 454 1.52 -2.36 -2.80
CA CYS A 454 1.77 -2.82 -1.43
C CYS A 454 2.92 -2.01 -0.82
N GLY A 455 2.75 -1.56 0.42
CA GLY A 455 3.81 -0.83 1.14
C GLY A 455 3.73 -1.05 2.64
N ASP A 456 4.87 -0.92 3.32
CA ASP A 456 4.92 -1.01 4.77
C ASP A 456 4.35 0.26 5.42
N GLN A 457 3.30 0.09 6.24
CA GLN A 457 2.59 1.24 6.82
C GLN A 457 3.38 1.95 7.92
N ILE A 458 4.15 1.23 8.73
CA ILE A 458 4.90 1.84 9.84
C ILE A 458 6.20 2.46 9.31
N ARG A 459 6.78 1.87 8.26
CA ARG A 459 8.04 2.31 7.63
C ARG A 459 7.76 3.39 6.59
N LYS A 460 7.57 3.05 5.30
CA LYS A 460 7.33 4.07 4.27
C LYS A 460 6.07 4.90 4.54
N GLY A 461 5.01 4.29 5.05
CA GLY A 461 3.78 4.99 5.41
C GLY A 461 3.87 5.89 6.65
N ALA A 462 4.99 5.93 7.37
CA ALA A 462 5.18 6.82 8.51
C ALA A 462 6.65 7.18 8.74
N ALA A 463 7.44 6.27 9.33
CA ALA A 463 8.77 6.55 9.85
C ALA A 463 9.79 6.99 8.79
N LEU A 464 9.88 6.22 7.70
CA LEU A 464 10.83 6.51 6.62
C LEU A 464 10.50 7.82 5.93
N ASN A 465 9.23 8.11 5.66
CA ASN A 465 8.86 9.38 5.05
C ASN A 465 9.25 10.57 5.93
N ALA A 466 9.03 10.50 7.25
CA ALA A 466 9.42 11.58 8.15
C ALA A 466 10.94 11.75 8.28
N VAL A 467 11.70 10.65 8.30
CA VAL A 467 13.16 10.71 8.33
C VAL A 467 13.70 11.28 7.01
N GLN A 468 13.13 10.91 5.86
CA GLN A 468 13.51 11.50 4.57
C GLN A 468 13.17 13.00 4.51
N ILE A 469 12.06 13.45 5.11
CA ILE A 469 11.77 14.89 5.28
C ILE A 469 12.87 15.55 6.11
N ALA A 470 13.30 14.92 7.21
CA ALA A 470 14.39 15.43 8.04
C ALA A 470 15.74 15.46 7.30
N GLU A 471 16.01 14.49 6.42
CA GLU A 471 17.22 14.46 5.58
C GLU A 471 17.26 15.64 4.60
N MET A 472 16.10 16.08 4.10
CA MET A 472 16.02 17.26 3.23
C MET A 472 16.36 18.59 3.94
N LEU A 473 16.45 18.59 5.28
CA LEU A 473 16.82 19.77 6.06
C LEU A 473 18.33 19.95 6.22
N LEU A 474 19.10 18.88 5.98
CA LEU A 474 20.56 18.85 6.00
C LEU A 474 21.12 19.35 4.67
#